data_AF-A0A833PC52-F1
#
_entry.id   AF-A0A833PC52-F1
#
_cell.length_a   1.000
_cell.length_b   1.000
_cell.length_c   1.000
_cell.angle_alpha   90.00
_cell.angle_beta   90.00
_cell.angle_gamma   90.00
#
_symmetry.space_group_name_H-M   'P 1'
#
loop_
_entity.id
_entity.type
_entity.pdbx_description
1 polymer ?
#
loop_
_entity_poly.entity_id
_entity_poly.type
_entity_poly.pdbx_seq_one_letter_code
_entity_poly.pdbx_strand_id
1 'polypeptide(L)'
;MPITPLHLGLGTTCKGIGNHHFSLLLFSGVQVLMDIEPLLGMILGWKTLHLYTHHLIGALLIALIAIPIGKVMSEFVLRSLLKQKNWQITWRVATLSALTGSFSHILLDGLMHADMYPFYPFSQTQFLLNLIPYSFIFYGCFIGFIVGGILFLLHEK
;
A
#
# COMPACT_ATOMS: atom_id res chain seq x y z
N MET A 1 -10.30 -7.30 5.84
CA MET A 1 -11.27 -6.19 5.67
C MET A 1 -10.63 -5.21 4.70
N PRO A 2 -11.36 -4.72 3.69
CA PRO A 2 -10.82 -3.74 2.76
C PRO A 2 -10.66 -2.37 3.43
N ILE A 3 -9.73 -1.57 2.92
CA ILE A 3 -9.44 -0.18 3.32
C ILE A 3 -9.04 -0.12 4.80
N THR A 4 -8.16 -1.04 5.23
CA THR A 4 -7.64 -1.00 6.59
C THR A 4 -6.44 -0.05 6.69
N PRO A 5 -6.37 0.76 7.76
CA PRO A 5 -5.22 1.65 7.95
C PRO A 5 -3.94 0.88 8.33
N LEU A 6 -4.02 -0.45 8.50
CA LEU A 6 -2.92 -1.27 8.99
C LEU A 6 -1.67 -1.13 8.10
N HIS A 7 -1.86 -1.19 6.79
CA HIS A 7 -0.79 -1.06 5.81
C HIS A 7 -0.09 0.32 5.84
N LEU A 8 -0.76 1.36 6.36
CA LEU A 8 -0.15 2.69 6.51
C LEU A 8 0.99 2.69 7.51
N GLY A 9 1.08 1.68 8.39
CA GLY A 9 2.22 1.48 9.27
C GLY A 9 3.54 1.31 8.53
N LEU A 10 3.53 0.58 7.42
CA LEU A 10 4.70 0.47 6.55
C LEU A 10 4.94 1.78 5.78
N GLY A 11 3.89 2.37 5.21
CA GLY A 11 4.00 3.61 4.44
C GLY A 11 4.59 4.76 5.25
N THR A 12 4.16 4.92 6.49
CA THR A 12 4.69 5.92 7.44
C THR A 12 6.13 5.61 7.86
N THR A 13 6.49 4.34 8.05
CA THR A 13 7.90 3.94 8.28
C THR A 13 8.77 4.33 7.09
N CYS A 14 8.36 3.98 5.86
CA CYS A 14 9.05 4.35 4.63
C CYS A 14 9.15 5.88 4.47
N LYS A 15 8.09 6.62 4.82
CA LYS A 15 8.09 8.08 4.79
C LYS A 15 9.06 8.68 5.82
N GLY A 16 9.06 8.15 7.05
CA GLY A 16 9.96 8.57 8.11
C GLY A 16 11.42 8.40 7.72
N ILE A 17 11.79 7.24 7.14
CA ILE A 17 13.16 6.93 6.72
C ILE A 17 13.54 7.68 5.43
N GLY A 18 12.69 7.62 4.40
CA GLY A 18 12.99 8.14 3.07
C GLY A 18 12.73 9.64 2.89
N ASN A 19 12.03 10.29 3.82
CA ASN A 19 11.63 11.69 3.77
C ASN A 19 11.15 12.15 2.38
N HIS A 20 11.89 13.03 1.68
CA HIS A 20 11.51 13.56 0.36
C HIS A 20 11.58 12.51 -0.77
N HIS A 21 12.18 11.35 -0.52
CA HIS A 21 12.28 10.24 -1.48
C HIS A 21 11.06 9.32 -1.48
N PHE A 22 10.08 9.56 -0.60
CA PHE A 22 8.86 8.76 -0.49
C PHE A 22 7.60 9.63 -0.32
N SER A 23 6.51 9.25 -1.00
CA SER A 23 5.22 9.93 -0.93
C SER A 23 4.21 9.07 -0.18
N LEU A 24 3.91 9.46 1.07
CA LEU A 24 2.91 8.80 1.88
C LEU A 24 1.51 8.91 1.26
N LEU A 25 1.13 10.06 0.70
CA LEU A 25 -0.18 10.25 0.06
C LEU A 25 -0.39 9.28 -1.12
N LEU A 26 0.65 9.09 -1.94
CA LEU A 26 0.57 8.19 -3.08
C LEU A 26 0.51 6.73 -2.61
N PHE A 27 1.36 6.35 -1.65
CA PHE A 27 1.29 5.02 -1.03
C PHE A 27 -0.11 4.73 -0.45
N SER A 28 -0.68 5.68 0.31
CA SER A 28 -2.03 5.54 0.87
C SER A 28 -3.09 5.37 -0.22
N GLY A 29 -2.97 6.09 -1.33
CA GLY A 29 -3.85 5.94 -2.50
C GLY A 29 -3.74 4.55 -3.13
N VAL A 30 -2.55 3.95 -3.15
CA VAL A 30 -2.36 2.57 -3.61
C VAL A 30 -3.05 1.58 -2.68
N GLN A 31 -3.00 1.75 -1.36
CA GLN A 31 -3.73 0.87 -0.44
C GLN A 31 -5.24 0.85 -0.75
N VAL A 32 -5.82 2.04 -0.96
CA VAL A 32 -7.23 2.16 -1.35
C VAL A 32 -7.49 1.47 -2.69
N LEU A 33 -6.62 1.64 -3.68
CA LEU A 33 -6.79 1.06 -5.01
C LEU A 33 -6.69 -0.47 -5.01
N MET A 34 -5.76 -1.03 -4.22
CA MET A 34 -5.65 -2.48 -4.01
C MET A 34 -6.95 -3.02 -3.41
N ASP A 35 -7.44 -2.39 -2.35
CA ASP A 35 -8.62 -2.81 -1.60
C ASP A 35 -9.96 -2.74 -2.37
N ILE A 36 -9.99 -2.16 -3.57
CA ILE A 36 -11.20 -2.14 -4.42
C ILE A 36 -11.66 -3.57 -4.73
N GLU A 37 -10.74 -4.49 -5.03
CA GLU A 37 -11.10 -5.88 -5.35
C GLU A 37 -11.83 -6.57 -4.19
N PRO A 38 -11.25 -6.71 -2.98
CA PRO A 38 -11.91 -7.37 -1.87
C PRO A 38 -13.17 -6.63 -1.43
N LEU A 39 -13.23 -5.30 -1.56
CA LEU A 39 -14.44 -4.53 -1.29
C LEU A 39 -15.59 -4.90 -2.23
N LEU A 40 -15.31 -4.95 -3.55
CA LEU A 40 -16.30 -5.40 -4.53
C LEU A 40 -16.71 -6.84 -4.27
N GLY A 41 -15.75 -7.71 -3.94
CA GLY A 41 -16.04 -9.10 -3.60
C GLY A 41 -16.96 -9.24 -2.40
N MET A 42 -16.79 -8.42 -1.36
CA MET A 42 -17.69 -8.39 -0.21
C MET A 42 -19.10 -7.90 -0.58
N ILE A 43 -19.20 -6.82 -1.37
CA ILE A 43 -20.49 -6.25 -1.79
C ILE A 43 -21.26 -7.22 -2.70
N LEU A 44 -20.56 -7.90 -3.60
CA LEU A 44 -21.13 -8.79 -4.60
C LEU A 44 -21.24 -10.25 -4.14
N GLY A 45 -20.72 -10.58 -2.94
CA GLY A 45 -20.79 -11.92 -2.35
C GLY A 45 -19.89 -12.96 -3.05
N TRP A 46 -18.69 -12.57 -3.48
CA TRP A 46 -17.73 -13.49 -4.08
C TRP A 46 -17.21 -14.51 -3.06
N LYS A 47 -16.90 -15.72 -3.54
CA LYS A 47 -16.29 -16.78 -2.72
C LYS A 47 -14.82 -16.52 -2.38
N THR A 48 -14.12 -15.82 -3.28
CA THR A 48 -12.69 -15.50 -3.20
C THR A 48 -12.56 -13.99 -3.37
N LEU A 49 -11.91 -13.32 -2.42
CA LEU A 49 -11.83 -11.86 -2.38
C LEU A 49 -10.54 -11.32 -2.96
N HIS A 50 -9.50 -12.14 -3.07
CA HIS A 50 -8.13 -11.72 -3.43
C HIS A 50 -7.53 -12.52 -4.60
N LEU A 51 -8.19 -12.52 -5.77
CA LEU A 51 -7.81 -13.38 -6.91
C LEU A 51 -7.33 -12.60 -8.14
N TYR A 52 -8.04 -11.54 -8.53
CA TYR A 52 -7.90 -10.84 -9.79
C TYR A 52 -6.79 -9.78 -9.80
N THR A 53 -6.55 -9.09 -8.69
CA THR A 53 -5.49 -8.06 -8.60
C THR A 53 -4.47 -8.38 -7.51
N HIS A 54 -4.81 -9.23 -6.54
CA HIS A 54 -3.95 -9.61 -5.40
C HIS A 54 -2.94 -10.73 -5.70
N HIS A 55 -2.30 -10.66 -6.86
CA HIS A 55 -1.17 -11.49 -7.25
C HIS A 55 -0.06 -10.62 -7.85
N LEU A 56 1.14 -11.14 -8.08
CA LEU A 56 2.31 -10.33 -8.46
C LEU A 56 2.08 -9.49 -9.73
N ILE A 57 1.42 -10.06 -10.73
CA ILE A 57 1.10 -9.35 -11.99
C ILE A 57 0.05 -8.27 -11.74
N GLY A 58 -1.01 -8.60 -11.00
CA GLY A 58 -2.06 -7.63 -10.65
C GLY A 58 -1.50 -6.45 -9.84
N ALA A 59 -0.69 -6.72 -8.83
CA ALA A 59 -0.04 -5.69 -8.02
C ALA A 59 0.90 -4.80 -8.85
N LEU A 60 1.63 -5.37 -9.82
CA LEU A 60 2.44 -4.59 -10.75
C LEU A 60 1.58 -3.68 -11.64
N LEU A 61 0.49 -4.21 -12.19
CA LEU A 61 -0.45 -3.42 -13.02
C LEU A 61 -1.09 -2.28 -12.22
N ILE A 62 -1.53 -2.56 -10.99
CA ILE A 62 -2.08 -1.54 -10.08
C ILE A 62 -1.04 -0.46 -9.79
N ALA A 63 0.22 -0.82 -9.52
CA ALA A 63 1.29 0.16 -9.34
C ALA A 63 1.51 1.00 -10.60
N LEU A 64 1.57 0.40 -11.79
CA LEU A 64 1.78 1.12 -13.04
C LEU A 64 0.66 2.12 -13.33
N ILE A 65 -0.59 1.78 -13.01
CA ILE A 65 -1.75 2.69 -13.09
C ILE A 65 -1.64 3.80 -12.03
N ALA A 66 -1.26 3.44 -10.81
CA ALA A 66 -1.16 4.37 -9.69
C ALA A 66 -0.03 5.40 -9.83
N ILE A 67 1.04 5.10 -10.57
CA ILE A 67 2.17 6.04 -10.74
C ILE A 67 1.72 7.39 -11.34
N PRO A 68 1.13 7.45 -12.55
CA PRO A 68 0.70 8.72 -13.12
C PRO A 68 -0.49 9.32 -12.38
N ILE A 69 -1.50 8.52 -12.04
CA ILE A 69 -2.73 8.99 -11.38
C ILE A 69 -2.42 9.50 -9.98
N GLY A 70 -1.75 8.68 -9.17
CA GLY A 70 -1.38 8.97 -7.80
C GLY A 70 -0.43 10.16 -7.70
N LYS A 71 0.48 10.37 -8.67
CA LYS A 71 1.29 11.59 -8.75
C LYS A 71 0.41 12.82 -8.91
N VAL A 72 -0.45 12.86 -9.92
CA VAL A 72 -1.32 14.02 -10.21
C VAL A 72 -2.25 14.30 -9.02
N MET A 73 -2.91 13.27 -8.49
CA MET A 73 -3.80 13.41 -7.35
C MET A 73 -3.07 13.86 -6.08
N SER A 74 -1.91 13.29 -5.77
CA SER A 74 -1.14 13.67 -4.59
C SER A 74 -0.63 15.12 -4.69
N GLU A 75 -0.12 15.54 -5.86
CA GLU A 75 0.28 16.94 -6.07
C GLU A 75 -0.91 17.89 -5.95
N PHE A 76 -2.07 17.52 -6.50
CA PHE A 76 -3.30 18.31 -6.35
C PHE A 76 -3.68 18.46 -4.87
N VAL A 77 -3.71 17.36 -4.11
CA VAL A 77 -4.00 17.40 -2.67
C VAL A 77 -2.99 18.28 -1.92
N LEU A 78 -1.70 18.13 -2.22
CA LEU A 78 -0.64 18.90 -1.55
C LEU A 78 -0.76 20.40 -1.84
N ARG A 79 -0.99 20.78 -3.10
CA ARG A 79 -1.06 22.19 -3.51
C ARG A 79 -2.37 22.86 -3.08
N SER A 80 -3.50 22.18 -3.27
CA SER A 80 -4.84 22.74 -3.09
C SER A 80 -5.33 22.62 -1.66
N LEU A 81 -5.17 21.44 -1.03
CA LEU A 81 -5.72 21.17 0.30
C LEU A 81 -4.71 21.46 1.41
N LEU A 82 -3.45 21.08 1.21
CA LEU A 82 -2.38 21.25 2.21
C LEU A 82 -1.55 22.53 1.99
N LYS A 83 -1.92 23.37 1.01
CA LYS A 83 -1.32 24.68 0.73
C LYS A 83 0.19 24.66 0.41
N GLN A 84 0.74 23.51 0.02
CA GLN A 84 2.12 23.33 -0.41
C GLN A 84 2.28 23.65 -1.90
N LYS A 85 2.15 24.94 -2.27
CA LYS A 85 1.97 25.42 -3.65
C LYS A 85 3.00 24.91 -4.67
N ASN A 86 4.25 24.76 -4.26
CA ASN A 86 5.36 24.39 -5.14
C ASN A 86 5.75 22.90 -5.05
N TRP A 87 4.97 22.08 -4.33
CA TRP A 87 5.33 20.68 -4.16
C TRP A 87 5.22 19.91 -5.47
N GLN A 88 6.27 19.15 -5.80
CA GLN A 88 6.34 18.30 -6.97
C GLN A 88 6.83 16.91 -6.56
N ILE A 89 6.13 15.88 -7.03
CA ILE A 89 6.52 14.49 -6.83
C ILE A 89 7.28 14.06 -8.08
N THR A 90 8.56 13.73 -7.92
CA THR A 90 9.35 13.22 -9.04
C THR A 90 8.82 11.85 -9.48
N TRP A 91 9.04 11.48 -10.74
CA TRP A 91 8.65 10.16 -11.24
C TRP A 91 9.31 9.02 -10.47
N ARG A 92 10.54 9.23 -9.98
CA ARG A 92 11.25 8.27 -9.12
C ARG A 92 10.50 8.06 -7.80
N VAL A 93 10.10 9.14 -7.13
CA VAL A 93 9.33 9.06 -5.87
C VAL A 93 7.97 8.40 -6.11
N ALA A 94 7.29 8.75 -7.20
CA ALA A 94 6.01 8.13 -7.54
C ALA A 94 6.14 6.62 -7.78
N THR A 95 7.16 6.21 -8.55
CA THR A 95 7.45 4.80 -8.85
C THR A 95 7.78 4.01 -7.60
N LEU A 96 8.70 4.51 -6.77
CA LEU A 96 9.09 3.86 -5.52
C LEU A 96 7.90 3.72 -4.57
N SER A 97 7.12 4.79 -4.40
CA SER A 97 5.96 4.78 -3.50
C SER A 97 4.87 3.84 -3.98
N ALA A 98 4.60 3.80 -5.29
CA ALA A 98 3.58 2.93 -5.88
C ALA A 98 3.93 1.44 -5.79
N LEU A 99 5.16 1.08 -6.21
CA LEU A 99 5.62 -0.30 -6.17
C LEU A 99 5.74 -0.80 -4.73
N THR A 100 6.24 0.03 -3.82
CA THR A 100 6.27 -0.32 -2.39
C THR A 100 4.86 -0.54 -1.87
N GLY A 101 3.90 0.33 -2.23
CA GLY A 101 2.49 0.20 -1.88
C GLY A 101 1.90 -1.14 -2.31
N SER A 102 1.91 -1.43 -3.61
CA SER A 102 1.20 -2.61 -4.12
C SER A 102 1.86 -3.92 -3.71
N PHE A 103 3.19 -4.02 -3.75
CA PHE A 103 3.88 -5.25 -3.36
C PHE A 103 3.83 -5.50 -1.86
N SER A 104 3.93 -4.45 -1.03
CA SER A 104 3.76 -4.63 0.41
C SER A 104 2.34 -5.00 0.78
N HIS A 105 1.33 -4.49 0.06
CA HIS A 105 -0.07 -4.85 0.26
C HIS A 105 -0.28 -6.35 0.05
N ILE A 106 0.07 -6.88 -1.12
CA ILE A 106 -0.11 -8.32 -1.37
C ILE A 106 0.78 -9.20 -0.46
N LEU A 107 1.93 -8.70 -0.01
CA LEU A 107 2.79 -9.44 0.90
C LEU A 107 2.11 -9.58 2.27
N LEU A 108 1.62 -8.46 2.82
CA LEU A 108 0.95 -8.45 4.12
C LEU A 108 -0.36 -9.23 4.06
N ASP A 109 -1.18 -9.02 3.03
CA ASP A 109 -2.40 -9.81 2.84
C ASP A 109 -2.10 -11.29 2.63
N GLY A 110 -1.03 -11.63 1.91
CA GLY A 110 -0.58 -13.00 1.72
C GLY A 110 -0.26 -13.72 3.03
N LEU A 111 0.20 -12.99 4.05
CA LEU A 111 0.44 -13.54 5.38
C LEU A 111 -0.87 -13.70 6.19
N MET A 112 -1.91 -12.92 5.88
CA MET A 112 -3.15 -12.80 6.65
C MET A 112 -4.34 -13.59 6.07
N HIS A 113 -4.37 -13.83 4.75
CA HIS A 113 -5.54 -14.28 4.03
C HIS A 113 -5.28 -15.59 3.28
N ALA A 114 -6.15 -16.58 3.51
CA ALA A 114 -6.01 -17.92 2.95
C ALA A 114 -6.31 -18.01 1.45
N ASP A 115 -7.00 -17.01 0.91
CA ASP A 115 -7.43 -16.94 -0.48
C ASP A 115 -6.52 -16.07 -1.37
N MET A 116 -5.30 -15.80 -0.90
CA MET A 116 -4.25 -15.07 -1.60
C MET A 116 -3.29 -16.02 -2.33
N TYR A 117 -3.12 -15.82 -3.64
CA TYR A 117 -2.27 -16.67 -4.48
C TYR A 117 -1.24 -15.83 -5.27
N PRO A 118 -0.04 -15.55 -4.71
CA PRO A 118 0.91 -14.60 -5.29
C PRO A 118 1.33 -14.91 -6.74
N PHE A 119 1.35 -16.19 -7.12
CA PHE A 119 1.79 -16.65 -8.45
C PHE A 119 0.63 -16.99 -9.41
N TYR A 120 -0.61 -16.62 -9.09
CA TYR A 120 -1.73 -16.76 -10.01
C TYR A 120 -1.48 -15.94 -11.30
N PRO A 121 -1.84 -16.44 -12.51
CA PRO A 121 -2.60 -17.66 -12.82
C PRO A 121 -1.77 -18.94 -12.98
N PHE A 122 -0.45 -18.88 -12.81
CA PHE A 122 0.44 -20.03 -13.04
C PHE A 122 0.38 -21.06 -11.90
N SER A 123 0.09 -20.59 -10.68
CA SER A 123 -0.04 -21.45 -9.50
C SER A 123 -1.03 -20.87 -8.49
N GLN A 124 -1.84 -21.74 -7.90
CA GLN A 124 -2.73 -21.42 -6.77
C GLN A 124 -2.11 -21.86 -5.44
N THR A 125 -0.79 -21.74 -5.31
CA THR A 125 -0.10 -22.06 -4.05
C THR A 125 -0.10 -20.83 -3.15
N GLN A 126 -0.67 -20.99 -1.96
CA GLN A 126 -0.59 -20.00 -0.88
C GLN A 126 0.49 -20.44 0.12
N PHE A 127 1.71 -19.93 -0.07
CA PHE A 127 2.89 -20.30 0.74
C PHE A 127 3.20 -19.29 1.86
N LEU A 128 2.54 -18.14 1.88
CA LEU A 128 2.78 -17.07 2.86
C LEU A 128 1.89 -17.19 4.09
N LEU A 129 0.74 -17.84 3.97
CA LEU A 129 -0.25 -17.91 5.03
C LEU A 129 0.35 -18.47 6.33
N ASN A 130 0.15 -17.76 7.43
CA ASN A 130 0.56 -18.16 8.79
C ASN A 130 2.07 -18.39 8.98
N LEU A 131 2.95 -17.87 8.10
CA LEU A 131 4.41 -17.89 8.34
C LEU A 131 4.79 -17.14 9.62
N ILE A 132 4.03 -16.09 9.96
CA ILE A 132 4.10 -15.39 11.24
C ILE A 132 2.70 -15.20 11.81
N PRO A 133 2.54 -15.11 13.15
CA PRO A 133 1.23 -14.86 13.74
C PRO A 133 0.66 -13.51 13.33
N TYR A 134 -0.66 -13.44 13.15
CA TYR A 134 -1.35 -12.18 12.84
C TYR A 134 -1.02 -11.04 13.83
N SER A 135 -0.85 -11.37 15.11
CA SER A 135 -0.48 -10.37 16.14
C SER A 135 0.85 -9.68 15.82
N PHE A 136 1.84 -10.39 15.27
CA PHE A 136 3.12 -9.80 14.88
C PHE A 136 2.96 -8.83 13.71
N ILE A 137 2.12 -9.18 12.73
CA ILE A 137 1.78 -8.29 11.61
C ILE A 137 1.10 -7.02 12.15
N PHE A 138 0.09 -7.21 13.00
CA PHE A 138 -0.70 -6.13 13.56
C PHE A 138 0.17 -5.15 14.37
N TYR A 139 0.90 -5.66 15.36
CA TYR A 139 1.76 -4.82 16.21
C TYR A 139 2.96 -4.26 15.46
N GLY A 140 3.52 -4.99 14.49
CA GLY A 140 4.59 -4.49 13.62
C GLY A 140 4.14 -3.27 12.82
N CYS A 141 2.98 -3.34 12.17
CA CYS A 141 2.39 -2.21 11.46
C CYS A 141 2.05 -1.05 12.42
N PHE A 142 1.47 -1.33 13.59
CA PHE A 142 1.13 -0.30 14.57
C PHE A 142 2.37 0.44 15.11
N ILE A 143 3.41 -0.30 15.48
CA ILE A 143 4.69 0.28 15.95
C ILE A 143 5.36 1.04 14.81
N GLY A 144 5.36 0.49 13.59
CA GLY A 144 5.87 1.17 12.39
C GLY A 144 5.17 2.51 12.15
N PHE A 145 3.84 2.57 12.36
CA PHE A 145 3.09 3.82 12.28
C PHE A 145 3.62 4.89 13.24
N ILE A 146 3.80 4.51 14.51
CA ILE A 146 4.29 5.42 15.56
C ILE A 146 5.73 5.86 15.28
N VAL A 147 6.64 4.90 15.06
CA VAL A 147 8.07 5.18 14.85
C VAL A 147 8.29 5.98 13.57
N GLY A 148 7.64 5.59 12.47
CA GLY A 148 7.70 6.30 11.20
C GLY A 148 7.17 7.73 11.30
N GLY A 149 6.06 7.92 12.03
CA GLY A 149 5.50 9.24 12.33
C GLY A 149 6.46 10.12 13.13
N ILE A 150 7.09 9.58 14.18
CA ILE A 150 8.09 10.31 14.97
C ILE A 150 9.28 10.73 14.08
N LEU A 151 9.83 9.81 13.29
CA LEU A 151 10.94 10.11 12.38
C LEU A 151 10.57 11.19 11.35
N PHE A 152 9.36 11.13 10.79
CA PHE A 152 8.87 12.15 9.87
C PHE A 152 8.80 13.53 10.53
N LEU A 153 8.26 13.63 11.74
CA LEU A 153 8.18 14.89 12.49
C LEU A 153 9.54 15.45 12.88
N LEU A 154 10.54 14.58 13.11
CA LEU A 154 11.91 15.01 13.39
C LEU A 154 12.59 15.61 12.15
N HIS A 155 12.20 15.20 10.94
CA HIS A 155 12.72 15.75 9.68
C HIS A 155 12.07 17.07 9.26
N GLU A 156 10.89 17.42 9.78
CA GLU A 156 10.22 18.71 9.49
C GLU A 156 10.69 19.88 10.36
N LYS A 157 11.53 19.63 11.37
CA LYS A 157 12.18 20.68 12.18
C LYS A 157 13.42 21.22 11.48
#